data_AF-W4MC47-F1
#
_entry.id   AF-W4MC47-F1
#
_cell.length_a   1.000
_cell.length_b   1.000
_cell.length_c   1.000
_cell.angle_alpha   90.00
_cell.angle_beta   90.00
_cell.angle_gamma   90.00
#
_symmetry.space_group_name_H-M   'P 1'
#
loop_
_entity.id
_entity.type
_entity.pdbx_description
1 polymer ?
#
loop_
_entity_poly.entity_id
_entity_poly.type
_entity_poly.pdbx_seq_one_letter_code
_entity_poly.pdbx_strand_id
1 'polypeptide(L)'
;MTSTYVHHRITTEPLQWQAVAEALSQTGAQRLEAAGGALYGIWRSQIGRPRDELTVMTLWPDPGHAANAAEILLQGVEAIRDCHNQPMQPTVRPQTPEPPRRQGNYAFRWFDTPAPNWQEFLDLCVAAWPGFESAYDSQVIGLWEFVGSDDAMRRTLLLTRRPNLAMWERSKIPEGEAEAEVRRKLSRRYDLCDSTYVYTTTLLTADDQRDEVRWA
;
A
#
# COMPACT_ATOMS: atom_id res chain seq x y z
N MET A 1 -2.69 22.15 2.40
CA MET A 1 -1.93 21.45 1.34
C MET A 1 -2.12 19.97 1.53
N THR A 2 -2.36 19.21 0.45
CA THR A 2 -2.55 17.76 0.52
C THR A 2 -1.20 17.09 0.72
N SER A 3 -1.07 16.21 1.71
CA SER A 3 0.17 15.47 1.94
C SER A 3 0.51 14.55 0.77
N THR A 4 1.80 14.39 0.49
CA THR A 4 2.31 13.47 -0.52
C THR A 4 2.76 12.18 0.15
N TYR A 5 2.37 11.05 -0.41
CA TYR A 5 2.91 9.75 -0.05
C TYR A 5 3.91 9.34 -1.11
N VAL A 6 4.97 8.62 -0.74
CA VAL A 6 5.89 8.04 -1.71
C VAL A 6 5.90 6.53 -1.51
N HIS A 7 5.53 5.80 -2.55
CA HIS A 7 5.62 4.34 -2.60
C HIS A 7 7.01 3.96 -3.07
N HIS A 8 7.69 3.10 -2.32
CA HIS A 8 9.03 2.59 -2.62
C HIS A 8 8.97 1.06 -2.74
N ARG A 9 9.64 0.53 -3.76
CA ARG A 9 9.99 -0.89 -3.87
C ARG A 9 11.50 -1.01 -3.79
N ILE A 10 11.98 -1.63 -2.74
CA ILE A 10 13.40 -1.72 -2.41
C ILE A 10 13.81 -3.18 -2.59
N THR A 11 14.68 -3.43 -3.57
CA THR A 11 15.30 -4.74 -3.76
C THR A 11 16.55 -4.80 -2.90
N THR A 12 16.63 -5.81 -2.05
CA THR A 12 17.74 -6.03 -1.11
C THR A 12 18.62 -7.17 -1.59
N GLU A 13 19.85 -7.25 -1.10
CA GLU A 13 20.67 -8.45 -1.24
C GLU A 13 19.93 -9.71 -0.70
N PRO A 14 20.18 -10.91 -1.26
CA PRO A 14 19.50 -12.12 -0.83
C PRO A 14 19.59 -12.33 0.68
N LEU A 15 18.46 -12.62 1.31
CA LEU A 15 18.33 -12.86 2.76
C LEU A 15 18.61 -11.63 3.65
N GLN A 16 18.79 -10.43 3.07
CA GLN A 16 19.09 -9.20 3.82
C GLN A 16 17.86 -8.32 4.09
N TRP A 17 16.67 -8.70 3.59
CA TRP A 17 15.47 -7.86 3.71
C TRP A 17 15.15 -7.47 5.15
N GLN A 18 15.42 -8.34 6.13
CA GLN A 18 15.12 -8.06 7.54
C GLN A 18 16.05 -6.99 8.11
N ALA A 19 17.37 -7.14 7.91
CA ALA A 19 18.35 -6.17 8.37
C ALA A 19 18.15 -4.80 7.71
N VAL A 20 17.80 -4.79 6.42
CA VAL A 20 17.42 -3.56 5.72
C VAL A 20 16.16 -2.95 6.35
N ALA A 21 15.08 -3.72 6.56
CA ALA A 21 13.86 -3.21 7.17
C ALA A 21 14.11 -2.61 8.57
N GLU A 22 14.94 -3.25 9.39
CA GLU A 22 15.35 -2.74 10.70
C GLU A 22 16.10 -1.41 10.57
N ALA A 23 17.10 -1.32 9.68
CA ALA A 23 17.84 -0.09 9.44
C ALA A 23 16.96 1.08 8.96
N LEU A 24 15.99 0.79 8.07
CA LEU A 24 15.02 1.76 7.58
C LEU A 24 14.04 2.20 8.68
N SER A 25 13.56 1.27 9.51
CA SER A 25 12.64 1.58 10.63
C SER A 25 13.27 2.41 11.74
N GLN A 26 14.61 2.36 11.85
CA GLN A 26 15.37 3.09 12.86
C GLN A 26 16.01 4.34 12.25
N THR A 27 17.21 4.19 11.69
CA THR A 27 17.99 5.33 11.20
C THR A 27 17.33 6.02 10.01
N GLY A 28 16.65 5.26 9.13
CA GLY A 28 15.89 5.83 8.02
C GLY A 28 14.72 6.69 8.49
N ALA A 29 13.92 6.19 9.44
CA ALA A 29 12.82 6.93 10.05
C ALA A 29 13.30 8.23 10.71
N GLN A 30 14.41 8.19 11.46
CA GLN A 30 15.00 9.39 12.07
C GLN A 30 15.42 10.45 11.03
N ARG A 31 16.02 10.02 9.91
CA ARG A 31 16.39 10.93 8.81
C ARG A 31 15.17 11.53 8.13
N LEU A 32 14.11 10.74 7.92
CA LEU A 32 12.85 11.24 7.38
C LEU A 32 12.23 12.31 8.28
N GLU A 33 12.15 12.04 9.59
CA GLU A 33 11.63 12.99 10.58
C GLU A 33 12.42 14.29 10.60
N ALA A 34 13.76 14.21 10.58
CA ALA A 34 14.63 15.39 10.51
C ALA A 34 14.43 16.22 9.24
N ALA A 35 13.98 15.59 8.14
CA ALA A 35 13.65 16.24 6.88
C ALA A 35 12.17 16.67 6.78
N GLY A 36 11.38 16.50 7.84
CA GLY A 36 9.96 16.86 7.87
C GLY A 36 9.03 15.84 7.21
N GLY A 37 9.51 14.64 6.92
CA GLY A 37 8.72 13.48 6.48
C GLY A 37 8.47 12.49 7.62
N ALA A 38 7.81 11.39 7.31
CA ALA A 38 7.59 10.29 8.25
C ALA A 38 7.60 8.94 7.52
N LEU A 39 8.01 7.89 8.23
CA LEU A 39 7.82 6.51 7.78
C LEU A 39 6.33 6.15 7.96
N TYR A 40 5.64 5.81 6.86
CA TYR A 40 4.24 5.43 6.89
C TYR A 40 4.05 3.92 7.09
N GLY A 41 4.99 3.12 6.61
CA GLY A 41 5.03 1.69 6.90
C GLY A 41 6.09 0.95 6.08
N ILE A 42 6.48 -0.22 6.57
CA ILE A 42 7.35 -1.16 5.88
C ILE A 42 6.62 -2.49 5.78
N TRP A 43 6.58 -3.06 4.59
CA TRP A 43 5.96 -4.34 4.32
C TRP A 43 6.95 -5.28 3.64
N ARG A 44 7.00 -6.54 4.10
CA ARG A 44 7.70 -7.58 3.35
C ARG A 44 6.76 -8.30 2.40
N SER A 45 7.31 -8.71 1.27
CA SER A 45 6.59 -9.49 0.27
C SER A 45 6.10 -10.84 0.84
N GLN A 46 4.87 -11.21 0.49
CA GLN A 46 4.28 -12.51 0.82
C GLN A 46 3.95 -13.29 -0.46
N ILE A 47 3.16 -12.72 -1.39
CA ILE A 47 2.80 -13.33 -2.68
C ILE A 47 2.80 -12.26 -3.77
N GLY A 48 3.37 -12.57 -4.93
CA GLY A 48 3.31 -11.74 -6.15
C GLY A 48 4.48 -10.77 -6.35
N ARG A 49 5.43 -10.70 -5.41
CA ARG A 49 6.69 -9.94 -5.50
C ARG A 49 7.87 -10.80 -5.02
N PRO A 50 9.12 -10.49 -5.41
CA PRO A 50 10.30 -11.20 -4.94
C PRO A 50 10.42 -11.22 -3.41
N ARG A 51 10.94 -12.30 -2.85
CA ARG A 51 11.14 -12.45 -1.39
C ARG A 51 11.99 -11.31 -0.81
N ASP A 52 13.09 -10.98 -1.47
CA ASP A 52 14.06 -9.98 -1.02
C ASP A 52 13.69 -8.55 -1.45
N GLU A 53 12.40 -8.30 -1.71
CA GLU A 53 11.85 -6.98 -1.97
C GLU A 53 10.96 -6.51 -0.81
N LEU A 54 11.24 -5.29 -0.33
CA LEU A 54 10.41 -4.55 0.60
C LEU A 54 9.54 -3.54 -0.14
N THR A 55 8.28 -3.43 0.27
CA THR A 55 7.45 -2.27 -0.04
C THR A 55 7.54 -1.31 1.14
N VAL A 56 7.87 -0.05 0.90
CA VAL A 56 7.92 1.00 1.94
C VAL A 56 7.07 2.17 1.49
N MET A 57 6.36 2.80 2.42
CA MET A 57 5.68 4.06 2.16
C MET A 57 6.21 5.13 3.11
N THR A 58 6.44 6.33 2.58
CA THR A 58 6.75 7.52 3.37
C THR A 58 5.69 8.58 3.16
N LEU A 59 5.51 9.45 4.15
CA LEU A 59 4.53 10.53 4.17
C LEU A 59 5.26 11.88 4.29
N TRP A 60 4.83 12.84 3.49
CA TRP A 60 5.39 14.18 3.43
C TRP A 60 4.26 15.22 3.52
N PRO A 61 4.10 15.89 4.67
CA PRO A 61 3.14 16.99 4.82
C PRO A 61 3.42 18.14 3.84
N ASP A 62 4.70 18.41 3.54
CA ASP A 62 5.13 19.33 2.51
C ASP A 62 5.56 18.56 1.24
N PRO A 63 4.81 18.67 0.12
CA PRO A 63 5.15 18.02 -1.13
C PRO A 63 6.55 18.34 -1.68
N GLY A 64 7.10 19.52 -1.38
CA GLY A 64 8.40 19.96 -1.89
C GLY A 64 9.56 19.07 -1.41
N HIS A 65 9.42 18.43 -0.25
CA HIS A 65 10.46 17.54 0.30
C HIS A 65 10.33 16.08 -0.16
N ALA A 66 9.19 15.70 -0.76
CA ALA A 66 8.96 14.32 -1.19
C ALA A 66 9.89 13.85 -2.32
N ALA A 67 10.46 14.78 -3.10
CA ALA A 67 11.32 14.45 -4.24
C ALA A 67 12.60 13.69 -3.83
N ASN A 68 13.13 13.95 -2.63
CA ASN A 68 14.36 13.33 -2.12
C ASN A 68 14.06 12.16 -1.18
N ALA A 69 12.82 11.67 -1.13
CA ALA A 69 12.39 10.70 -0.13
C ALA A 69 13.20 9.41 -0.13
N ALA A 70 13.55 8.89 -1.31
CA ALA A 70 14.36 7.68 -1.43
C ALA A 70 15.81 7.92 -0.98
N GLU A 71 16.43 9.04 -1.38
CA GLU A 71 17.80 9.36 -0.96
C GLU A 71 17.90 9.43 0.57
N ILE A 72 16.97 10.15 1.21
CA ILE A 72 16.93 10.34 2.67
C ILE A 72 16.69 9.00 3.39
N LEU A 73 15.72 8.21 2.92
CA LEU A 73 15.37 6.91 3.53
C LEU A 73 16.55 5.93 3.47
N LEU A 74 17.17 5.80 2.30
CA LEU A 74 18.11 4.71 1.99
C LEU A 74 19.57 5.04 2.33
N GLN A 75 19.86 6.29 2.69
CA GLN A 75 21.23 6.75 2.98
C GLN A 75 21.97 5.82 3.95
N GLY A 76 23.12 5.30 3.51
CA GLY A 76 24.02 4.48 4.33
C GLY A 76 23.58 3.04 4.55
N VAL A 77 22.58 2.54 3.81
CA VAL A 77 22.12 1.14 3.91
C VAL A 77 22.73 0.31 2.77
N GLU A 78 23.80 -0.45 3.07
CA GLU A 78 24.64 -1.12 2.07
C GLU A 78 23.96 -2.28 1.33
N ALA A 79 23.07 -3.03 1.98
CA ALA A 79 22.46 -4.24 1.42
C ALA A 79 21.30 -3.97 0.44
N ILE A 80 21.19 -2.74 -0.10
CA ILE A 80 20.17 -2.34 -1.07
C ILE A 80 20.76 -2.41 -2.48
N ARG A 81 20.12 -3.20 -3.34
CA ARG A 81 20.52 -3.37 -4.75
C ARG A 81 19.86 -2.37 -5.68
N ASP A 82 18.59 -2.08 -5.45
CA ASP A 82 17.81 -1.18 -6.29
C ASP A 82 16.63 -0.59 -5.49
N CYS A 83 16.20 0.60 -5.88
CA CYS A 83 14.98 1.21 -5.36
C CYS A 83 14.21 1.94 -6.45
N HIS A 84 12.99 1.49 -6.69
CA HIS A 84 12.02 2.22 -7.49
C HIS A 84 11.04 2.94 -6.59
N ASN A 85 10.88 4.25 -6.74
CA ASN A 85 9.96 5.05 -5.94
C ASN A 85 9.07 5.93 -6.81
N GLN A 86 7.83 6.17 -6.36
CA GLN A 86 6.90 7.05 -7.04
C GLN A 86 6.04 7.84 -6.03
N PRO A 87 5.95 9.17 -6.18
CA PRO A 87 5.04 9.98 -5.38
C PRO A 87 3.58 9.76 -5.79
N MET A 88 2.69 9.87 -4.82
CA MET A 88 1.27 9.68 -4.97
C MET A 88 0.49 10.55 -3.98
N GLN A 89 -0.74 10.92 -4.35
CA GLN A 89 -1.64 11.76 -3.57
C GLN A 89 -2.84 10.94 -3.11
N PRO A 90 -3.32 11.14 -1.87
CA PRO A 90 -4.54 10.49 -1.41
C PRO A 90 -5.73 10.96 -2.26
N THR A 91 -6.65 10.05 -2.55
CA THR A 91 -7.92 10.36 -3.19
C THR A 91 -8.97 10.69 -2.11
N VAL A 92 -9.92 9.79 -1.89
CA VAL A 92 -10.93 9.89 -0.82
C VAL A 92 -10.45 9.33 0.52
N ARG A 93 -9.38 8.53 0.53
CA ARG A 93 -8.69 8.01 1.71
C ARG A 93 -7.17 7.88 1.43
N PRO A 94 -6.31 7.98 2.45
CA PRO A 94 -6.64 8.23 3.87
C PRO A 94 -7.07 9.68 4.11
N GLN A 95 -7.91 9.88 5.13
CA GLN A 95 -8.36 11.22 5.57
C GLN A 95 -7.46 11.80 6.68
N THR A 96 -6.71 10.93 7.36
CA THR A 96 -5.73 11.29 8.39
C THR A 96 -4.34 10.79 7.95
N PRO A 97 -3.26 11.42 8.42
CA PRO A 97 -1.89 10.98 8.12
C PRO A 97 -1.46 9.71 8.89
N GLU A 98 -2.36 9.06 9.62
CA GLU A 98 -2.00 7.99 10.53
C GLU A 98 -1.56 6.72 9.79
N PRO A 99 -0.41 6.14 10.15
CA PRO A 99 0.05 4.89 9.56
C PRO A 99 -0.81 3.71 10.03
N PRO A 100 -0.94 2.64 9.22
CA PRO A 100 -1.55 1.41 9.67
C PRO A 100 -0.70 0.78 10.79
N ARG A 101 -1.36 0.29 11.84
CA ARG A 101 -0.68 -0.24 13.05
C ARG A 101 -0.97 -1.72 13.33
N ARG A 102 -1.90 -2.33 12.60
CA ARG A 102 -2.39 -3.69 12.90
C ARG A 102 -1.77 -4.72 11.98
N GLN A 103 -1.32 -5.85 12.50
CA GLN A 103 -0.77 -6.92 11.70
C GLN A 103 -1.84 -7.53 10.78
N GLY A 104 -1.43 -8.14 9.67
CA GLY A 104 -2.32 -8.92 8.81
C GLY A 104 -1.82 -9.06 7.38
N ASN A 105 -2.70 -9.58 6.52
CA ASN A 105 -2.44 -9.65 5.08
C ASN A 105 -2.83 -8.31 4.43
N TYR A 106 -1.82 -7.60 3.91
CA TYR A 106 -1.96 -6.34 3.20
C TYR A 106 -1.94 -6.59 1.70
N ALA A 107 -3.02 -6.21 1.02
CA ALA A 107 -3.10 -6.29 -0.43
C ALA A 107 -2.86 -4.91 -1.05
N PHE A 108 -1.76 -4.78 -1.80
CA PHE A 108 -1.44 -3.64 -2.65
C PHE A 108 -2.01 -3.91 -4.04
N ARG A 109 -3.08 -3.20 -4.39
CA ARG A 109 -3.79 -3.39 -5.64
C ARG A 109 -3.65 -2.18 -6.53
N TRP A 110 -3.14 -2.43 -7.72
CA TRP A 110 -2.90 -1.41 -8.73
C TRP A 110 -4.01 -1.42 -9.76
N PHE A 111 -4.33 -0.24 -10.27
CA PHE A 111 -5.31 -0.02 -11.31
C PHE A 111 -4.81 1.05 -12.28
N ASP A 112 -4.93 0.75 -13.57
CA ASP A 112 -4.87 1.75 -14.64
C ASP A 112 -6.31 1.96 -15.13
N THR A 113 -6.90 3.10 -14.80
CA THR A 113 -8.31 3.42 -15.10
C THR A 113 -8.41 4.55 -16.14
N PRO A 114 -9.01 4.31 -17.33
CA PRO A 114 -9.28 5.36 -18.30
C PRO A 114 -10.03 6.54 -17.67
N ALA A 115 -9.64 7.77 -18.00
CA ALA A 115 -10.21 8.98 -17.42
C ALA A 115 -11.75 9.07 -17.50
N PRO A 116 -12.43 8.64 -18.59
CA PRO A 116 -13.89 8.63 -18.64
C PRO A 116 -14.56 7.72 -17.59
N ASN A 117 -13.87 6.65 -17.17
CA ASN A 117 -14.37 5.67 -16.21
C ASN A 117 -14.03 6.03 -14.76
N TRP A 118 -13.18 7.04 -14.56
CA TRP A 118 -12.57 7.33 -13.26
C TRP A 118 -13.60 7.60 -12.16
N GLN A 119 -14.62 8.43 -12.45
CA GLN A 119 -15.62 8.77 -11.44
C GLN A 119 -16.46 7.54 -11.03
N GLU A 120 -16.91 6.73 -11.98
CA GLU A 120 -17.65 5.49 -11.68
C GLU A 120 -16.77 4.52 -10.86
N PHE A 121 -15.50 4.39 -11.21
CA PHE A 121 -14.55 3.56 -10.46
C PHE A 121 -14.43 4.01 -8.99
N LEU A 122 -14.29 5.33 -8.76
CA LEU A 122 -14.14 5.90 -7.44
C LEU A 122 -15.42 5.72 -6.61
N ASP A 123 -16.59 5.97 -7.23
CA ASP A 123 -17.90 5.80 -6.58
C ASP A 123 -18.13 4.34 -6.16
N LEU A 124 -17.77 3.39 -7.04
CA LEU A 124 -17.84 1.96 -6.72
C LEU A 124 -16.89 1.54 -5.60
N CYS A 125 -15.71 2.17 -5.50
CA CYS A 125 -14.82 1.96 -4.37
C CYS A 125 -15.50 2.38 -3.07
N VAL A 126 -15.94 3.64 -3.00
CA VAL A 126 -16.55 4.23 -1.80
C VAL A 126 -17.81 3.46 -1.39
N ALA A 127 -18.66 3.10 -2.35
CA ALA A 127 -19.91 2.38 -2.09
C ALA A 127 -19.72 0.94 -1.58
N ALA A 128 -18.55 0.33 -1.82
CA ALA A 128 -18.25 -1.03 -1.38
C ALA A 128 -17.53 -1.08 -0.01
N TRP A 129 -16.87 0.00 0.40
CA TRP A 129 -16.03 0.00 1.60
C TRP A 129 -16.76 -0.28 2.92
N PRO A 130 -17.95 0.30 3.21
CA PRO A 130 -18.64 -0.01 4.46
C PRO A 130 -18.94 -1.51 4.62
N GLY A 131 -19.43 -2.15 3.56
CA GLY A 131 -19.68 -3.59 3.55
C GLY A 131 -18.38 -4.40 3.68
N PHE A 132 -17.33 -3.99 2.97
CA PHE A 132 -16.02 -4.62 3.07
C PHE A 132 -15.44 -4.55 4.49
N GLU A 133 -15.48 -3.39 5.15
CA GLU A 133 -14.90 -3.17 6.48
C GLU A 133 -15.75 -3.80 7.60
N SER A 134 -17.06 -3.90 7.41
CA SER A 134 -17.94 -4.64 8.32
C SER A 134 -17.66 -6.15 8.35
N ALA A 135 -16.97 -6.67 7.33
CA ALA A 135 -16.71 -8.08 7.15
C ALA A 135 -15.28 -8.46 7.56
N TYR A 136 -15.15 -9.53 8.34
CA TYR A 136 -13.89 -10.23 8.61
C TYR A 136 -12.74 -9.36 9.13
N ASP A 137 -13.01 -8.35 9.97
CA ASP A 137 -11.99 -7.44 10.52
C ASP A 137 -11.08 -6.83 9.43
N SER A 138 -11.71 -6.30 8.38
CA SER A 138 -11.02 -5.73 7.22
C SER A 138 -10.86 -4.21 7.33
N GLN A 139 -9.81 -3.65 6.74
CA GLN A 139 -9.57 -2.20 6.74
C GLN A 139 -9.19 -1.72 5.34
N VAL A 140 -9.77 -0.59 4.92
CA VAL A 140 -9.27 0.18 3.77
C VAL A 140 -8.31 1.24 4.29
N ILE A 141 -7.02 1.06 4.01
CA ILE A 141 -5.96 1.96 4.48
C ILE A 141 -5.95 3.23 3.64
N GLY A 142 -6.01 3.08 2.31
CA GLY A 142 -6.05 4.23 1.42
C GLY A 142 -6.14 3.87 -0.04
N LEU A 143 -6.48 4.86 -0.84
CA LEU A 143 -6.48 4.83 -2.30
C LEU A 143 -5.74 6.08 -2.77
N TRP A 144 -4.58 5.89 -3.39
CA TRP A 144 -3.75 6.98 -3.87
C TRP A 144 -3.70 6.99 -5.39
N GLU A 145 -3.63 8.19 -5.97
CA GLU A 145 -3.32 8.41 -7.39
C GLU A 145 -1.85 8.80 -7.53
N PHE A 146 -1.15 8.21 -8.50
CA PHE A 146 0.26 8.54 -8.74
C PHE A 146 0.40 9.93 -9.35
N VAL A 147 1.35 10.70 -8.82
CA VAL A 147 1.68 12.02 -9.38
C VAL A 147 2.29 11.81 -10.77
N GLY A 148 1.86 12.63 -11.73
CA GLY A 148 2.29 12.49 -13.13
C GLY A 148 1.58 11.36 -13.89
N SER A 149 0.45 10.86 -13.37
CA SER A 149 -0.46 10.02 -14.18
C SER A 149 -0.89 10.76 -15.45
N ASP A 150 -1.07 10.02 -16.54
CA ASP A 150 -1.55 10.55 -17.82
C ASP A 150 -2.97 11.11 -17.67
N ASP A 151 -3.27 12.22 -18.35
CA ASP A 151 -4.62 12.79 -18.39
C ASP A 151 -5.66 11.80 -18.95
N ALA A 152 -5.24 10.90 -19.84
CA ALA A 152 -6.08 9.84 -20.39
C ALA A 152 -6.23 8.62 -19.46
N MET A 153 -5.30 8.43 -18.51
CA MET A 153 -5.19 7.21 -17.71
C MET A 153 -4.78 7.50 -16.27
N ARG A 154 -5.69 7.22 -15.33
CA ARG A 154 -5.49 7.40 -13.89
C ARG A 154 -4.85 6.13 -13.31
N ARG A 155 -3.57 6.22 -12.94
CA ARG A 155 -2.89 5.13 -12.23
C ARG A 155 -3.11 5.29 -10.73
N THR A 156 -3.63 4.26 -10.08
CA THR A 156 -3.93 4.29 -8.64
C THR A 156 -3.49 3.04 -7.91
N LEU A 157 -3.26 3.20 -6.60
CA LEU A 157 -2.91 2.15 -5.66
C LEU A 157 -3.92 2.12 -4.52
N LEU A 158 -4.62 0.99 -4.36
CA LEU A 158 -5.46 0.69 -3.21
C LEU A 158 -4.72 -0.22 -2.24
N LEU A 159 -4.63 0.18 -0.97
CA LEU A 159 -4.12 -0.65 0.12
C LEU A 159 -5.26 -1.07 1.04
N THR A 160 -5.41 -2.38 1.21
CA THR A 160 -6.38 -2.97 2.16
C THR A 160 -5.70 -3.97 3.06
N ARG A 161 -6.19 -4.10 4.29
CA ARG A 161 -5.76 -5.11 5.28
C ARG A 161 -6.89 -6.09 5.53
N ARG A 162 -6.53 -7.36 5.69
CA ARG A 162 -7.35 -8.43 6.28
C ARG A 162 -6.54 -9.14 7.37
N PRO A 163 -7.17 -9.88 8.29
CA PRO A 163 -6.46 -10.52 9.39
C PRO A 163 -5.40 -11.51 8.92
N ASN A 164 -5.68 -12.27 7.87
CA ASN A 164 -4.77 -13.28 7.32
C ASN A 164 -5.16 -13.65 5.87
N LEU A 165 -4.34 -14.52 5.26
CA LEU A 165 -4.55 -14.98 3.89
C LEU A 165 -5.83 -15.80 3.72
N ALA A 166 -6.20 -16.62 4.70
CA ALA A 166 -7.44 -17.41 4.64
C ALA A 166 -8.68 -16.52 4.57
N MET A 167 -8.72 -15.41 5.31
CA MET A 167 -9.79 -14.41 5.21
C MET A 167 -9.76 -13.67 3.87
N TRP A 168 -8.57 -13.47 3.28
CA TRP A 168 -8.45 -12.92 1.94
C TRP A 168 -9.07 -13.83 0.88
N GLU A 169 -8.84 -15.14 0.95
CA GLU A 169 -9.44 -16.14 0.08
C GLU A 169 -10.96 -16.25 0.31
N ARG A 170 -11.39 -16.36 1.57
CA ARG A 170 -12.83 -16.46 1.93
C ARG A 170 -13.64 -15.29 1.40
N SER A 171 -13.09 -14.07 1.48
CA SER A 171 -13.75 -12.85 0.97
C SER A 171 -14.02 -12.86 -0.54
N LYS A 172 -13.53 -13.88 -1.26
CA LYS A 172 -13.83 -14.05 -2.68
C LYS A 172 -15.15 -14.75 -2.95
N ILE A 173 -15.71 -15.43 -1.95
CA ILE A 173 -16.91 -16.25 -2.04
C ILE A 173 -17.98 -15.53 -1.22
N PRO A 174 -18.95 -14.82 -1.84
CA PRO A 174 -19.97 -14.12 -1.09
C PRO A 174 -20.91 -15.08 -0.37
N GLU A 175 -21.25 -14.78 0.88
CA GLU A 175 -22.30 -15.44 1.66
C GLU A 175 -23.53 -14.52 1.77
N GLY A 176 -24.60 -14.90 1.07
CA GLY A 176 -25.84 -14.12 1.03
C GLY A 176 -25.81 -12.89 0.12
N GLU A 177 -26.94 -12.17 0.08
CA GLU A 177 -27.16 -11.08 -0.88
C GLU A 177 -26.30 -9.84 -0.61
N ALA A 178 -26.06 -9.52 0.66
CA ALA A 178 -25.27 -8.34 1.04
C ALA A 178 -23.81 -8.46 0.58
N GLU A 179 -23.17 -9.61 0.84
CA GLU A 179 -21.80 -9.85 0.36
C GLU A 179 -21.75 -9.99 -1.17
N ALA A 180 -22.78 -10.56 -1.79
CA ALA A 180 -22.89 -10.66 -3.24
C ALA A 180 -22.94 -9.27 -3.90
N GLU A 181 -23.66 -8.33 -3.31
CA GLU A 181 -23.74 -6.96 -3.80
C GLU A 181 -22.42 -6.18 -3.64
N VAL A 182 -21.75 -6.34 -2.48
CA VAL A 182 -20.39 -5.82 -2.29
C VAL A 182 -19.47 -6.40 -3.37
N ARG A 183 -19.53 -7.72 -3.60
CA ARG A 183 -18.70 -8.36 -4.62
C ARG A 183 -19.04 -7.87 -6.03
N ARG A 184 -20.30 -7.63 -6.36
CA ARG A 184 -20.72 -7.08 -7.66
C ARG A 184 -20.06 -5.73 -7.94
N LYS A 185 -20.13 -4.81 -6.97
CA LYS A 185 -19.46 -3.50 -7.04
C LYS A 185 -17.95 -3.62 -7.18
N LEU A 186 -17.33 -4.48 -6.35
CA LEU A 186 -15.88 -4.69 -6.37
C LEU A 186 -15.40 -5.30 -7.70
N SER A 187 -16.19 -6.21 -8.30
CA SER A 187 -15.91 -6.83 -9.59
C SER A 187 -16.09 -5.85 -10.75
N ARG A 188 -17.17 -5.04 -10.75
CA ARG A 188 -17.45 -4.04 -11.78
C ARG A 188 -16.27 -3.07 -12.00
N ARG A 189 -15.56 -2.71 -10.92
CA ARG A 189 -14.35 -1.88 -11.03
C ARG A 189 -13.29 -2.47 -11.95
N TYR A 190 -13.16 -3.79 -12.04
CA TYR A 190 -12.20 -4.40 -12.95
C TYR A 190 -12.60 -4.22 -14.42
N ASP A 191 -13.90 -4.20 -14.73
CA ASP A 191 -14.40 -3.93 -16.09
C ASP A 191 -14.16 -2.48 -16.53
N LEU A 192 -13.89 -1.59 -15.57
CA LEU A 192 -13.60 -0.17 -15.80
C LEU A 192 -12.12 0.12 -16.01
N CYS A 193 -11.23 -0.84 -15.74
CA CYS A 193 -9.78 -0.67 -15.79
C CYS A 193 -9.16 -1.40 -16.98
N ASP A 194 -8.14 -0.80 -17.59
CA ASP A 194 -7.36 -1.43 -18.66
C ASP A 194 -6.36 -2.45 -18.10
N SER A 195 -5.86 -2.19 -16.89
CA SER A 195 -4.96 -3.09 -16.20
C SER A 195 -5.23 -3.13 -14.69
N THR A 196 -5.08 -4.31 -14.10
CA THR A 196 -5.07 -4.48 -12.66
C THR A 196 -4.10 -5.57 -12.26
N TYR A 197 -3.37 -5.36 -11.16
CA TYR A 197 -2.60 -6.41 -10.53
C TYR A 197 -2.61 -6.23 -9.01
N VAL A 198 -2.31 -7.31 -8.30
CA VAL A 198 -2.27 -7.31 -6.84
C VAL A 198 -1.11 -8.16 -6.36
N TYR A 199 -0.44 -7.68 -5.33
CA TYR A 199 0.44 -8.48 -4.50
C TYR A 199 0.04 -8.35 -3.05
N THR A 200 0.42 -9.34 -2.26
CA THR A 200 0.16 -9.35 -0.83
C THR A 200 1.45 -9.33 -0.03
N THR A 201 1.38 -8.70 1.12
CA THR A 201 2.50 -8.40 2.00
C THR A 201 2.05 -8.50 3.45
N THR A 202 3.00 -8.44 4.37
CA THR A 202 2.71 -8.31 5.81
C THR A 202 3.43 -7.07 6.34
N LEU A 203 2.81 -6.37 7.29
CA LEU A 203 3.33 -5.12 7.84
C LEU A 203 4.40 -5.42 8.90
N LEU A 204 5.62 -4.94 8.70
CA LEU A 204 6.72 -5.09 9.65
C LEU A 204 6.68 -4.03 10.76
N THR A 205 6.08 -2.87 10.50
CA THR A 205 5.90 -1.78 11.48
C THR A 205 4.56 -1.86 12.21
N ALA A 206 4.00 -3.06 12.38
CA ALA A 206 2.78 -3.27 13.16
C ALA A 206 3.08 -3.17 14.67
N ASP A 207 2.16 -2.58 15.43
CA ASP A 207 2.29 -2.36 16.87
C ASP A 207 1.69 -3.50 17.70
N ASP A 208 0.69 -4.19 17.16
CA ASP A 208 -0.10 -5.19 17.89
C ASP A 208 0.55 -6.57 17.90
N GLN A 209 1.22 -6.97 16.82
CA GLN A 209 1.93 -8.24 16.70
C GLN A 209 3.15 -8.14 15.79
N ARG A 210 4.27 -8.69 16.25
CA ARG A 210 5.46 -8.88 15.41
C ARG A 210 5.22 -10.02 14.44
N ASP A 211 5.71 -9.84 13.22
CA ASP A 211 5.76 -10.92 12.25
C ASP A 211 7.00 -11.79 12.51
N GLU A 212 6.79 -12.88 13.23
CA GLU A 212 7.84 -13.83 13.60
C GLU A 212 7.92 -15.03 12.63
N VAL A 213 7.13 -15.02 11.55
CA VAL A 213 7.04 -16.16 10.62
C VAL A 213 8.35 -16.32 9.87
N ARG A 214 9.13 -17.33 10.25
CA ARG A 214 10.31 -17.76 9.52
C ARG A 214 9.89 -18.65 8.36
N TRP A 215 10.13 -18.17 7.15
CA TRP A 215 10.13 -19.02 5.95
C TRP A 215 11.49 -19.73 5.95
N ALA A 216 11.53 -20.87 6.66
CA ALA A 216 12.67 -21.78 6.67
C ALA A 216 12.86 -22.41 5.30
#